data_AF-A0A2A2QQD2-F1
#
_entry.id   AF-A0A2A2QQD2-F1
#
_cell.length_a   1.000
_cell.length_b   1.000
_cell.length_c   1.000
_cell.angle_alpha   90.00
_cell.angle_beta   90.00
_cell.angle_gamma   90.00
#
_symmetry.space_group_name_H-M   'P 1'
#
loop_
_entity.id
_entity.type
_entity.pdbx_description
1 polymer ?
#
loop_
_entity_poly.entity_id
_entity_poly.type
_entity_poly.pdbx_seq_one_letter_code
_entity_poly.pdbx_strand_id
1 'polypeptide(L)'
;MSHASEVPAPHITLQDFKPETVRGTPGHFRVGQTRAGQWWLIDPRDGAFFSRGINGVNRSGAVGGRPGAPGPYAAAVESRYGAAAPQDFVETVLMRLNAWRCNTLGAWTGPEFCDRGMADLELLDFSRVRPEVMIRDAGAHVPDVFDPRWVEACDRRAEERCARRALSRDLIGYFTDHALNWAQPDGDNGFDPEGAVRVERPTLLQICLSSEPSFPAYHAAWEFTLAAHGGELATLARAWDAELPNKEALRQLTRAEVALVSPGYRRDQERFAREFARRYFSVTAAAIRRHDPNHLVLGCRFDGGPGAAILAECAAPHVDVVSVNEVRETLWERIEASHEAQGMPVLVGEFGWTGGAFTGRGRAGEPVGQTTVERMLARGRAAFERAMHHPAWVGTAWPRWADAGDRVPPFAEGLVHVDEVEAREHTELLTDLQGRIGPRRAQLAAAGDLGKEPA
;
A
#
# COMPACT_ATOMS: atom_id res chain seq x y z
N MET A 1 -29.95 27.94 -12.66
CA MET A 1 -28.88 27.33 -11.86
C MET A 1 -27.59 27.53 -12.62
N SER A 2 -26.72 28.43 -12.17
CA SER A 2 -25.50 28.79 -12.89
C SER A 2 -24.53 27.60 -12.87
N HIS A 3 -24.05 27.18 -14.03
CA HIS A 3 -22.84 26.38 -14.12
C HIS A 3 -21.71 27.16 -13.45
N ALA A 4 -21.28 26.70 -12.27
CA ALA A 4 -20.01 27.15 -11.72
C ALA A 4 -18.95 26.76 -12.75
N SER A 5 -18.32 27.76 -13.40
CA SER A 5 -17.18 27.51 -14.25
C SER A 5 -16.11 26.84 -13.39
N GLU A 6 -15.70 25.62 -13.76
CA GLU A 6 -14.53 24.96 -13.17
C GLU A 6 -13.37 25.98 -13.23
N VAL A 7 -12.94 26.49 -12.07
CA VAL A 7 -11.67 27.22 -11.98
C VAL A 7 -10.61 26.17 -12.33
N PRO A 8 -9.84 26.33 -13.42
CA PRO A 8 -8.78 25.39 -13.73
C PRO A 8 -7.85 25.31 -12.53
N ALA A 9 -7.55 24.10 -12.08
CA ALA A 9 -6.52 23.92 -11.07
C ALA A 9 -5.23 24.64 -11.56
N PRO A 10 -4.51 25.36 -10.69
CA PRO A 10 -3.28 26.04 -11.06
C PRO A 10 -2.36 25.03 -11.74
N HIS A 11 -1.82 25.42 -12.90
CA HIS A 11 -0.83 24.62 -13.61
C HIS A 11 0.48 24.65 -12.82
N ILE A 12 0.61 23.73 -11.85
CA ILE A 12 1.85 23.51 -11.11
C ILE A 12 2.88 22.99 -12.11
N THR A 13 3.96 23.74 -12.27
CA THR A 13 5.11 23.43 -13.13
C THR A 13 6.28 22.93 -12.30
N LEU A 14 7.31 22.38 -12.95
CA LEU A 14 8.55 22.03 -12.26
C LEU A 14 9.18 23.16 -11.43
N GLN A 15 8.98 24.42 -11.83
CA GLN A 15 9.52 25.58 -11.11
C GLN A 15 8.83 25.81 -9.76
N ASP A 16 7.68 25.18 -9.50
CA ASP A 16 6.97 25.28 -8.23
C ASP A 16 7.48 24.26 -7.20
N PHE A 17 8.23 23.24 -7.65
CA PHE A 17 8.81 22.19 -6.79
C PHE A 17 10.14 22.59 -6.16
N LYS A 18 10.36 22.16 -4.92
CA LYS A 18 11.64 22.23 -4.21
C LYS A 18 12.61 21.24 -4.86
N PRO A 19 13.67 21.70 -5.56
CA PRO A 19 14.54 20.81 -6.34
C PRO A 19 15.14 19.65 -5.54
N GLU A 20 15.47 19.88 -4.27
CA GLU A 20 16.03 18.90 -3.33
C GLU A 20 15.07 17.77 -2.95
N THR A 21 13.78 17.94 -3.21
CA THR A 21 12.75 16.92 -2.94
C THR A 21 12.40 16.09 -4.17
N VAL A 22 12.82 16.51 -5.36
CA VAL A 22 12.46 15.84 -6.61
C VAL A 22 13.24 14.54 -6.74
N ARG A 23 12.52 13.43 -6.94
CA ARG A 23 13.08 12.08 -7.13
C ARG A 23 12.54 11.42 -8.39
N GLY A 24 13.38 10.59 -9.00
CA GLY A 24 13.11 9.91 -10.28
C GLY A 24 13.74 10.64 -11.48
N THR A 25 13.51 10.11 -12.68
CA THR A 25 14.22 10.54 -13.90
C THR A 25 13.34 11.42 -14.80
N PRO A 26 13.86 12.55 -15.34
CA PRO A 26 13.13 13.35 -16.33
C PRO A 26 12.62 12.53 -17.53
N GLY A 27 11.46 12.90 -18.07
CA GLY A 27 10.80 12.13 -19.13
C GLY A 27 10.07 10.86 -18.65
N HIS A 28 10.08 10.60 -17.34
CA HIS A 28 9.29 9.57 -16.65
C HIS A 28 8.57 10.20 -15.45
N PHE A 29 7.71 9.42 -14.80
CA PHE A 29 7.09 9.86 -13.56
C PHE A 29 8.13 10.09 -12.46
N ARG A 30 7.92 11.17 -11.72
CA ARG A 30 8.73 11.61 -10.59
C ARG A 30 7.84 11.94 -9.40
N VAL A 31 8.44 12.29 -8.28
CA VAL A 31 7.73 12.84 -7.13
C VAL A 31 8.48 14.04 -6.58
N GLY A 32 7.77 15.01 -6.02
CA GLY A 32 8.39 16.17 -5.40
C GLY A 32 7.42 16.94 -4.50
N GLN A 33 7.98 17.76 -3.62
CA GLN A 33 7.23 18.68 -2.79
C GLN A 33 7.25 20.08 -3.41
N THR A 34 6.10 20.73 -3.51
CA THR A 34 6.01 22.13 -3.91
C THR A 34 6.61 23.03 -2.84
N ARG A 35 6.99 24.26 -3.21
CA ARG A 35 7.38 25.31 -2.24
C ARG A 35 6.28 25.63 -1.24
N ALA A 36 5.02 25.43 -1.63
CA ALA A 36 3.89 25.53 -0.72
C ALA A 36 3.92 24.43 0.34
N GLY A 37 4.47 23.24 0.07
CA GLY A 37 4.59 22.14 1.05
C GLY A 37 3.77 20.89 0.70
N GLN A 38 3.08 20.90 -0.45
CA GLN A 38 2.31 19.75 -0.91
C GLN A 38 3.18 18.82 -1.75
N TRP A 39 3.08 17.52 -1.48
CA TRP A 39 3.65 16.51 -2.33
C TRP A 39 2.76 16.24 -3.55
N TRP A 40 3.39 15.99 -4.69
CA TRP A 40 2.73 15.56 -5.92
C TRP A 40 3.60 14.53 -6.64
N LEU A 41 2.96 13.63 -7.38
CA LEU A 41 3.63 13.00 -8.51
C LEU A 41 3.87 14.07 -9.58
N ILE A 42 4.87 13.86 -10.43
CA ILE A 42 5.18 14.73 -11.55
C ILE A 42 5.17 13.83 -12.79
N ASP A 43 4.36 14.16 -13.78
CA ASP A 43 4.22 13.37 -15.00
C ASP A 43 5.48 13.49 -15.90
N PRO A 44 5.60 12.64 -16.93
CA PRO A 44 6.70 12.69 -17.90
C PRO A 44 6.87 14.02 -18.65
N ARG A 45 5.87 14.90 -18.58
CA ARG A 45 5.83 16.22 -19.23
C ARG A 45 5.97 17.35 -18.21
N ASP A 46 6.52 17.06 -17.04
CA ASP A 46 6.87 18.05 -16.01
C ASP A 46 5.67 18.70 -15.31
N GLY A 47 4.47 18.13 -15.44
CA GLY A 47 3.24 18.61 -14.80
C GLY A 47 2.92 17.88 -13.49
N ALA A 48 2.30 18.57 -12.53
CA ALA A 48 1.81 17.90 -11.32
C ALA A 48 0.72 16.88 -11.64
N PHE A 49 0.82 15.72 -11.01
CA PHE A 49 -0.06 14.58 -11.19
C PHE A 49 -0.53 14.05 -9.83
N PHE A 50 -1.80 13.68 -9.77
CA PHE A 50 -2.38 12.96 -8.65
C PHE A 50 -2.96 11.66 -9.19
N SER A 51 -2.49 10.53 -8.67
CA SER A 51 -2.92 9.21 -9.12
C SER A 51 -4.32 8.91 -8.59
N ARG A 52 -5.26 8.65 -9.49
CA ARG A 52 -6.61 8.20 -9.17
C ARG A 52 -6.86 6.87 -9.86
N GLY A 53 -6.59 5.82 -9.10
CA GLY A 53 -6.40 4.48 -9.58
C GLY A 53 -7.57 3.55 -9.33
N ILE A 54 -7.50 2.38 -9.95
CA ILE A 54 -8.30 1.22 -9.62
C ILE A 54 -7.49 -0.05 -9.82
N ASN A 55 -7.48 -0.94 -8.83
CA ASN A 55 -6.72 -2.19 -8.91
C ASN A 55 -7.53 -3.28 -9.63
N GLY A 56 -6.85 -4.33 -10.11
CA GLY A 56 -7.49 -5.53 -10.65
C GLY A 56 -8.21 -5.34 -11.99
N VAL A 57 -7.83 -4.33 -12.78
CA VAL A 57 -8.38 -4.10 -14.12
C VAL A 57 -7.81 -5.16 -15.08
N ASN A 58 -8.57 -6.24 -15.28
CA ASN A 58 -8.22 -7.33 -16.19
C ASN A 58 -9.49 -8.11 -16.54
N ARG A 59 -9.42 -8.98 -17.56
CA ARG A 59 -10.57 -9.78 -18.02
C ARG A 59 -11.17 -10.72 -16.96
N SER A 60 -10.45 -11.02 -15.89
CA SER A 60 -10.92 -11.89 -14.81
C SER A 60 -11.48 -11.14 -13.60
N GLY A 61 -11.27 -9.82 -13.51
CA GLY A 61 -11.63 -9.01 -12.34
C GLY A 61 -10.87 -9.39 -11.07
N ALA A 62 -9.78 -10.15 -11.22
CA ALA A 62 -9.03 -10.71 -10.09
C ALA A 62 -7.99 -9.73 -9.54
N VAL A 63 -7.84 -9.78 -8.22
CA VAL A 63 -6.75 -9.14 -7.46
C VAL A 63 -5.79 -10.21 -6.91
N GLY A 64 -4.57 -9.82 -6.56
CA GLY A 64 -3.61 -10.71 -5.91
C GLY A 64 -2.76 -11.57 -6.85
N GLY A 65 -2.54 -11.15 -8.11
CA GLY A 65 -1.42 -11.61 -8.96
C GLY A 65 -1.44 -13.09 -9.41
N ARG A 66 -2.46 -13.87 -9.05
CA ARG A 66 -2.68 -15.21 -9.60
C ARG A 66 -3.55 -15.06 -10.85
N PRO A 67 -3.29 -15.81 -11.95
CA PRO A 67 -4.32 -16.03 -12.96
C PRO A 67 -5.52 -16.65 -12.23
N GLY A 68 -6.55 -15.83 -11.96
CA GLY A 68 -7.74 -16.31 -11.30
C GLY A 68 -8.36 -17.39 -12.16
N ALA A 69 -8.87 -18.47 -11.55
CA ALA A 69 -9.79 -19.33 -12.27
C ALA A 69 -10.96 -18.46 -12.75
N PRO A 70 -11.36 -18.55 -14.03
CA PRO A 70 -12.40 -17.68 -14.56
C PRO A 70 -13.70 -17.85 -13.73
N GLY A 71 -14.16 -16.74 -13.14
CA GLY A 71 -15.38 -16.66 -12.35
C GLY A 71 -16.56 -16.05 -13.15
N PRO A 72 -17.68 -15.75 -12.48
CA PRO A 72 -18.86 -15.17 -13.13
C PRO A 72 -18.55 -13.89 -13.94
N TYR A 73 -17.70 -13.01 -13.41
CA TYR A 73 -17.23 -11.82 -14.12
C TYR A 73 -16.51 -12.15 -15.44
N ALA A 74 -15.55 -13.08 -15.38
CA ALA A 74 -14.82 -13.51 -16.57
C ALA A 74 -15.76 -14.11 -17.64
N ALA A 75 -16.80 -14.84 -17.21
CA ALA A 75 -17.82 -15.38 -18.10
C ALA A 75 -18.67 -14.26 -18.74
N ALA A 76 -19.02 -13.22 -17.99
CA ALA A 76 -19.73 -12.05 -18.53
C ALA A 76 -18.87 -11.28 -19.54
N VAL A 77 -17.59 -11.06 -19.23
CA VAL A 77 -16.62 -10.44 -20.16
C VAL A 77 -16.48 -11.28 -21.43
N GLU A 78 -16.31 -12.59 -21.32
CA GLU A 78 -16.19 -13.46 -22.48
C GLU A 78 -17.49 -13.49 -23.30
N SER A 79 -18.66 -13.53 -22.66
CA SER A 79 -19.95 -13.46 -23.35
C SER A 79 -20.16 -12.15 -24.09
N ARG A 80 -19.62 -11.04 -23.58
CA ARG A 80 -19.84 -9.69 -24.13
C ARG A 80 -18.84 -9.31 -25.21
N TYR A 81 -17.56 -9.60 -24.99
CA TYR A 81 -16.46 -9.15 -25.85
C TYR A 81 -15.82 -10.30 -26.65
N GLY A 82 -15.98 -11.55 -26.19
CA GLY A 82 -15.36 -12.73 -26.78
C GLY A 82 -13.83 -12.69 -26.79
N ALA A 83 -13.22 -13.77 -27.29
CA ALA A 83 -11.79 -13.85 -27.56
C ALA A 83 -11.37 -13.21 -28.89
N ALA A 84 -12.32 -12.98 -29.82
CA ALA A 84 -12.04 -12.49 -31.16
C ALA A 84 -11.76 -10.98 -31.23
N ALA A 85 -12.27 -10.20 -30.27
CA ALA A 85 -12.12 -8.75 -30.21
C ALA A 85 -11.65 -8.27 -28.81
N PRO A 86 -10.43 -8.66 -28.37
CA PRO A 86 -9.93 -8.27 -27.06
C PRO A 86 -9.73 -6.75 -26.89
N GLN A 87 -9.63 -6.00 -28.01
CA GLN A 87 -9.49 -4.54 -27.98
C GLN A 87 -10.76 -3.83 -27.51
N ASP A 88 -11.95 -4.33 -27.86
CA ASP A 88 -13.23 -3.73 -27.47
C ASP A 88 -13.38 -3.66 -25.94
N PHE A 89 -12.91 -4.71 -25.25
CA PHE A 89 -12.84 -4.71 -23.78
C PHE A 89 -11.91 -3.60 -23.26
N VAL A 90 -10.70 -3.50 -23.82
CA VAL A 90 -9.71 -2.49 -23.41
C VAL A 90 -10.25 -1.08 -23.63
N GLU A 91 -10.79 -0.79 -24.81
CA GLU A 91 -11.37 0.52 -25.16
C GLU A 91 -12.56 0.87 -24.26
N THR A 92 -13.48 -0.08 -24.03
CA THR A 92 -14.65 0.14 -23.16
C THR A 92 -14.22 0.44 -21.72
N VAL A 93 -13.26 -0.30 -21.20
CA VAL A 93 -12.72 -0.08 -19.86
C VAL A 93 -12.04 1.29 -19.77
N LEU A 94 -11.16 1.65 -20.70
CA LEU A 94 -10.50 2.96 -20.70
C LEU A 94 -11.50 4.12 -20.83
N MET A 95 -12.57 3.95 -21.62
CA MET A 95 -13.67 4.91 -21.70
C MET A 95 -14.39 5.08 -20.36
N ARG A 96 -14.70 3.98 -19.66
CA ARG A 96 -15.32 4.02 -18.33
C ARG A 96 -14.42 4.70 -17.30
N LEU A 97 -13.13 4.35 -17.27
CA LEU A 97 -12.17 4.97 -16.35
C LEU A 97 -12.12 6.49 -16.55
N ASN A 98 -12.05 6.95 -17.80
CA ASN A 98 -12.09 8.38 -18.11
C ASN A 98 -13.43 9.03 -17.70
N ALA A 99 -14.56 8.38 -17.96
CA ALA A 99 -15.88 8.87 -17.56
C ALA A 99 -16.00 9.00 -16.03
N TRP A 100 -15.38 8.10 -15.28
CA TRP A 100 -15.33 8.13 -13.81
C TRP A 100 -14.20 9.01 -13.26
N ARG A 101 -13.49 9.76 -14.12
CA ARG A 101 -12.34 10.62 -13.78
C ARG A 101 -11.12 9.88 -13.20
N CYS A 102 -11.07 8.54 -13.30
CA CYS A 102 -9.87 7.75 -13.04
C CYS A 102 -8.81 8.05 -14.11
N ASN A 103 -7.54 8.10 -13.71
CA ASN A 103 -6.42 8.38 -14.61
C ASN A 103 -5.24 7.41 -14.46
N THR A 104 -5.38 6.42 -13.59
CA THR A 104 -4.32 5.46 -13.28
C THR A 104 -4.88 4.05 -13.24
N LEU A 105 -4.14 3.10 -13.79
CA LEU A 105 -4.37 1.68 -13.66
C LEU A 105 -3.56 1.16 -12.47
N GLY A 106 -4.24 0.56 -11.50
CA GLY A 106 -3.65 0.13 -10.24
C GLY A 106 -2.94 -1.22 -10.32
N ALA A 107 -2.58 -1.75 -9.16
CA ALA A 107 -1.96 -3.06 -9.04
C ALA A 107 -2.84 -4.16 -9.68
N TRP A 108 -2.20 -5.21 -10.19
CA TRP A 108 -2.86 -6.34 -10.85
C TRP A 108 -3.64 -6.00 -12.13
N THR A 109 -3.32 -4.86 -12.76
CA THR A 109 -3.80 -4.55 -14.10
C THR A 109 -3.23 -5.55 -15.12
N GLY A 110 -4.06 -5.95 -16.08
CA GLY A 110 -3.65 -6.84 -17.18
C GLY A 110 -2.69 -6.13 -18.15
N PRO A 111 -1.66 -6.81 -18.67
CA PRO A 111 -0.67 -6.22 -19.57
C PRO A 111 -1.28 -5.65 -20.87
N GLU A 112 -2.50 -6.06 -21.23
CA GLU A 112 -3.23 -5.52 -22.38
C GLU A 112 -3.54 -4.02 -22.26
N PHE A 113 -3.51 -3.46 -21.05
CA PHE A 113 -3.80 -2.03 -20.78
C PHE A 113 -2.55 -1.14 -20.74
N CYS A 114 -1.37 -1.71 -20.55
CA CYS A 114 -0.12 -0.97 -20.39
C CYS A 114 0.30 -0.25 -21.68
N ASP A 115 0.98 0.90 -21.53
CA ASP A 115 1.56 1.69 -22.62
C ASP A 115 0.53 2.17 -23.69
N ARG A 116 -0.66 2.56 -23.22
CA ARG A 116 -1.79 3.04 -24.04
C ARG A 116 -2.23 4.47 -23.74
N GLY A 117 -1.39 5.25 -23.06
CA GLY A 117 -1.64 6.66 -22.72
C GLY A 117 -2.43 6.89 -21.43
N MET A 118 -2.56 5.87 -20.58
CA MET A 118 -3.06 6.00 -19.21
C MET A 118 -1.98 5.51 -18.25
N ALA A 119 -1.76 6.25 -17.16
CA ALA A 119 -0.70 5.92 -16.23
C ALA A 119 -0.95 4.56 -15.55
N ASP A 120 0.09 3.79 -15.22
CA ASP A 120 -0.06 2.50 -14.55
C ASP A 120 0.92 2.29 -13.39
N LEU A 121 0.58 1.33 -12.52
CA LEU A 121 1.35 0.92 -11.34
C LEU A 121 1.57 -0.59 -11.39
N GLU A 122 2.82 -1.04 -11.31
CA GLU A 122 3.15 -2.47 -11.39
C GLU A 122 3.49 -3.04 -10.02
N LEU A 123 2.97 -4.24 -9.69
CA LEU A 123 3.32 -4.97 -8.48
C LEU A 123 4.26 -6.13 -8.82
N LEU A 124 5.41 -6.17 -8.15
CA LEU A 124 6.45 -7.18 -8.41
C LEU A 124 6.29 -8.46 -7.62
N ASP A 125 5.55 -8.46 -6.50
CA ASP A 125 5.31 -9.63 -5.64
C ASP A 125 6.61 -10.39 -5.28
N PHE A 126 7.59 -9.68 -4.68
CA PHE A 126 8.87 -10.29 -4.28
C PHE A 126 8.74 -11.37 -3.20
N SER A 127 7.68 -11.35 -2.38
CA SER A 127 7.31 -12.42 -1.44
C SER A 127 6.83 -13.71 -2.12
N ARG A 128 6.62 -13.69 -3.45
CA ARG A 128 6.13 -14.83 -4.23
C ARG A 128 7.11 -15.32 -5.27
N VAL A 129 8.37 -14.90 -5.18
CA VAL A 129 9.45 -15.42 -6.04
C VAL A 129 9.77 -16.88 -5.70
N ARG A 130 10.41 -17.58 -6.64
CA ARG A 130 10.85 -18.97 -6.48
C ARG A 130 12.38 -19.02 -6.46
N PRO A 131 13.03 -19.88 -5.64
CA PRO A 131 12.41 -20.74 -4.62
C PRO A 131 11.74 -19.91 -3.52
N GLU A 132 10.71 -20.47 -2.91
CA GLU A 132 9.96 -19.77 -1.85
C GLU A 132 10.72 -19.89 -0.53
N VAL A 133 11.03 -18.74 0.07
CA VAL A 133 11.80 -18.61 1.31
C VAL A 133 11.12 -17.58 2.19
N MET A 134 10.03 -18.01 2.83
CA MET A 134 9.12 -17.16 3.60
C MET A 134 9.08 -17.58 5.06
N ILE A 135 9.08 -16.61 5.96
CA ILE A 135 8.78 -16.77 7.38
C ILE A 135 7.26 -16.61 7.53
N ARG A 136 6.57 -17.69 7.92
CA ARG A 136 5.10 -17.82 7.93
C ARG A 136 4.57 -18.36 9.26
N ASP A 137 5.06 -17.84 10.39
CA ASP A 137 4.73 -18.35 11.72
C ASP A 137 4.27 -17.22 12.66
N ALA A 138 3.41 -17.54 13.63
CA ALA A 138 2.88 -16.64 14.66
C ALA A 138 2.41 -15.25 14.13
N GLY A 139 1.84 -15.22 12.93
CA GLY A 139 1.35 -14.01 12.28
C GLY A 139 2.35 -13.31 11.34
N ALA A 140 3.64 -13.64 11.41
CA ALA A 140 4.61 -13.12 10.43
C ALA A 140 4.32 -13.70 9.03
N HIS A 141 4.43 -12.85 8.03
CA HIS A 141 4.41 -13.21 6.62
C HIS A 141 5.35 -12.26 5.87
N VAL A 142 6.62 -12.63 5.86
CA VAL A 142 7.72 -11.87 5.26
C VAL A 142 8.72 -12.83 4.61
N PRO A 143 9.44 -12.40 3.55
CA PRO A 143 10.55 -13.19 3.03
C PRO A 143 11.70 -13.26 4.03
N ASP A 144 12.49 -14.34 3.98
CA ASP A 144 13.77 -14.39 4.67
C ASP A 144 14.78 -13.49 3.94
N VAL A 145 14.91 -12.25 4.41
CA VAL A 145 15.79 -11.22 3.81
C VAL A 145 17.27 -11.54 3.97
N PHE A 146 17.63 -12.53 4.79
CA PHE A 146 19.01 -12.99 4.97
C PHE A 146 19.36 -14.12 4.02
N ASP A 147 18.38 -14.74 3.36
CA ASP A 147 18.60 -15.82 2.42
C ASP A 147 19.09 -15.30 1.05
N PRO A 148 20.30 -15.66 0.59
CA PRO A 148 20.81 -15.23 -0.70
C PRO A 148 19.93 -15.69 -1.87
N ARG A 149 19.20 -16.81 -1.73
CA ARG A 149 18.28 -17.31 -2.76
C ARG A 149 17.10 -16.35 -2.97
N TRP A 150 16.66 -15.67 -1.91
CA TRP A 150 15.63 -14.63 -2.03
C TRP A 150 16.18 -13.43 -2.82
N VAL A 151 17.38 -12.97 -2.46
CA VAL A 151 18.04 -11.82 -3.12
C VAL A 151 18.21 -12.07 -4.61
N GLU A 152 18.71 -13.24 -5.01
CA GLU A 152 18.84 -13.64 -6.42
C GLU A 152 17.48 -13.75 -7.12
N ALA A 153 16.45 -14.25 -6.43
CA ALA A 153 15.12 -14.38 -6.99
C ALA A 153 14.40 -13.03 -7.16
N CYS A 154 14.68 -12.05 -6.29
CA CYS A 154 14.27 -10.65 -6.47
C CYS A 154 14.90 -10.05 -7.72
N ASP A 155 16.21 -10.24 -7.92
CA ASP A 155 16.91 -9.72 -9.10
C ASP A 155 16.34 -10.29 -10.40
N ARG A 156 16.16 -11.61 -10.48
CA ARG A 156 15.52 -12.25 -11.64
C ARG A 156 14.10 -11.75 -11.89
N ARG A 157 13.30 -11.57 -10.84
CA ARG A 157 11.94 -11.02 -10.97
C ARG A 157 11.96 -9.58 -11.52
N ALA A 158 12.90 -8.76 -11.04
CA ALA A 158 13.07 -7.39 -11.54
C ALA A 158 13.58 -7.37 -12.99
N GLU A 159 14.50 -8.26 -13.37
CA GLU A 159 14.93 -8.43 -14.77
C GLU A 159 13.73 -8.79 -15.67
N GLU A 160 12.92 -9.76 -15.27
CA GLU A 160 11.78 -10.24 -16.05
C GLU A 160 10.69 -9.17 -16.26
N ARG A 161 10.47 -8.31 -15.26
CA ARG A 161 9.34 -7.36 -15.20
C ARG A 161 9.77 -5.92 -15.48
N CYS A 162 10.74 -5.41 -14.74
CA CYS A 162 11.18 -4.03 -14.83
C CYS A 162 11.88 -3.73 -16.17
N ALA A 163 12.80 -4.60 -16.63
CA ALA A 163 13.57 -4.33 -17.85
C ALA A 163 12.68 -4.14 -19.10
N ARG A 164 11.50 -4.79 -19.14
CA ARG A 164 10.55 -4.68 -20.25
C ARG A 164 9.80 -3.35 -20.28
N ARG A 165 9.65 -2.69 -19.13
CA ARG A 165 8.90 -1.44 -18.97
C ARG A 165 9.80 -0.25 -18.66
N ALA A 166 11.13 -0.42 -18.63
CA ALA A 166 12.09 0.62 -18.22
C ALA A 166 12.07 1.91 -19.06
N LEU A 167 11.52 1.87 -20.27
CA LEU A 167 11.33 3.04 -21.14
C LEU A 167 9.87 3.49 -21.27
N SER A 168 8.94 2.84 -20.55
CA SER A 168 7.55 3.25 -20.52
C SER A 168 7.47 4.67 -19.96
N ARG A 169 6.62 5.50 -20.55
CA ARG A 169 6.29 6.81 -19.98
C ARG A 169 4.99 6.79 -19.19
N ASP A 170 4.21 5.72 -19.34
CA ASP A 170 2.93 5.57 -18.66
C ASP A 170 3.12 4.97 -17.25
N LEU A 171 4.19 4.19 -17.04
CA LEU A 171 4.46 3.59 -15.76
C LEU A 171 4.86 4.64 -14.72
N ILE A 172 4.14 4.68 -13.59
CA ILE A 172 4.49 5.53 -12.44
C ILE A 172 5.64 4.91 -11.66
N GLY A 173 5.56 3.60 -11.40
CA GLY A 173 6.53 2.90 -10.58
C GLY A 173 6.10 1.51 -10.15
N TYR A 174 6.95 0.91 -9.31
CA TYR A 174 6.82 -0.46 -8.85
C TYR A 174 6.50 -0.55 -7.36
N PHE A 175 5.44 -1.26 -7.02
CA PHE A 175 5.27 -1.85 -5.70
C PHE A 175 6.15 -3.10 -5.59
N THR A 176 6.84 -3.25 -4.46
CA THR A 176 7.69 -4.41 -4.17
C THR A 176 6.85 -5.64 -3.81
N ASP A 177 5.86 -5.44 -2.94
CA ASP A 177 4.95 -6.46 -2.41
C ASP A 177 3.62 -5.82 -2.00
N HIS A 178 2.70 -6.64 -1.52
CA HIS A 178 1.42 -6.22 -0.97
C HIS A 178 1.20 -6.85 0.40
N ALA A 179 0.88 -6.02 1.39
CA ALA A 179 0.36 -6.42 2.69
C ALA A 179 1.22 -7.43 3.46
N LEU A 180 2.55 -7.27 3.44
CA LEU A 180 3.43 -8.09 4.27
C LEU A 180 3.08 -7.90 5.76
N ASN A 181 3.07 -8.99 6.52
CA ASN A 181 2.87 -8.93 7.96
C ASN A 181 4.22 -9.04 8.69
N TRP A 182 4.68 -7.91 9.21
CA TRP A 182 5.98 -7.76 9.85
C TRP A 182 5.99 -8.21 11.32
N ALA A 183 4.91 -8.81 11.82
CA ALA A 183 4.73 -9.26 13.21
C ALA A 183 5.23 -8.21 14.23
N GLN A 184 4.81 -6.96 14.04
CA GLN A 184 5.14 -5.89 14.97
C GLN A 184 4.13 -5.83 16.11
N PRO A 185 4.59 -5.62 17.35
CA PRO A 185 3.72 -5.58 18.53
C PRO A 185 2.69 -4.44 18.47
N ASP A 186 2.97 -3.39 17.68
CA ASP A 186 2.11 -2.21 17.50
C ASP A 186 1.55 -2.03 16.08
N GLY A 187 1.50 -3.12 15.30
CA GLY A 187 1.21 -3.15 13.85
C GLY A 187 -0.12 -2.52 13.38
N ASP A 188 -1.03 -2.18 14.29
CA ASP A 188 -2.27 -1.45 13.99
C ASP A 188 -2.76 -0.58 15.17
N ASN A 189 -1.94 -0.44 16.21
CA ASN A 189 -2.39 0.03 17.53
C ASN A 189 -2.91 1.48 17.57
N GLY A 190 -2.64 2.28 16.52
CA GLY A 190 -3.15 3.64 16.35
C GLY A 190 -4.45 3.74 15.53
N PHE A 191 -4.91 2.64 14.92
CA PHE A 191 -6.05 2.63 13.99
C PHE A 191 -7.14 1.62 14.36
N ASP A 192 -6.92 0.83 15.41
CA ASP A 192 -7.95 -0.05 15.95
C ASP A 192 -9.10 0.75 16.56
N PRO A 193 -10.35 0.25 16.47
CA PRO A 193 -11.48 0.87 17.15
C PRO A 193 -11.22 0.99 18.66
N GLU A 194 -11.66 2.10 19.26
CA GLU A 194 -11.63 2.29 20.71
C GLU A 194 -12.21 1.07 21.45
N GLY A 195 -11.42 0.48 22.36
CA GLY A 195 -11.82 -0.68 23.15
C GLY A 195 -11.43 -2.05 22.59
N ALA A 196 -10.67 -2.13 21.49
CA ALA A 196 -10.11 -3.40 21.02
C ALA A 196 -9.20 -4.05 22.08
N VAL A 197 -9.43 -5.34 22.37
CA VAL A 197 -8.60 -6.11 23.31
C VAL A 197 -7.24 -6.36 22.66
N ARG A 198 -6.19 -5.82 23.28
CA ARG A 198 -4.81 -6.01 22.84
C ARG A 198 -4.35 -7.41 23.21
N VAL A 199 -4.03 -8.21 22.21
CA VAL A 199 -3.43 -9.53 22.40
C VAL A 199 -1.97 -9.43 22.01
N GLU A 200 -1.07 -9.54 22.98
CA GLU A 200 0.36 -9.59 22.71
C GLU A 200 0.69 -10.89 21.99
N ARG A 201 1.42 -10.79 20.87
CA ARG A 201 1.82 -11.92 20.03
C ARG A 201 3.34 -11.97 19.90
N PRO A 202 3.94 -13.15 19.64
CA PRO A 202 5.34 -13.24 19.29
C PRO A 202 5.70 -12.27 18.16
N THR A 203 6.76 -11.48 18.37
CA THR A 203 7.20 -10.49 17.39
C THR A 203 8.22 -11.08 16.42
N LEU A 204 8.54 -10.36 15.34
CA LEU A 204 9.46 -10.83 14.30
C LEU A 204 10.79 -11.41 14.84
N LEU A 205 11.42 -10.78 15.83
CA LEU A 205 12.66 -11.28 16.44
C LEU A 205 12.44 -12.64 17.12
N GLN A 206 11.45 -12.77 17.99
CA GLN A 206 11.13 -14.03 18.68
C GLN A 206 10.79 -15.14 17.68
N ILE A 207 10.09 -14.80 16.59
CA ILE A 207 9.77 -15.75 15.50
C ILE A 207 11.05 -16.21 14.80
N CYS A 208 11.93 -15.29 14.38
CA CYS A 208 13.20 -15.65 13.75
C CYS A 208 14.08 -16.49 14.68
N LEU A 209 14.22 -16.12 15.96
CA LEU A 209 14.98 -16.90 16.95
C LEU A 209 14.45 -18.32 17.16
N SER A 210 13.15 -18.50 16.93
CA SER A 210 12.45 -19.78 17.11
C SER A 210 12.34 -20.61 15.83
N SER A 211 12.68 -20.02 14.68
CA SER A 211 12.60 -20.69 13.38
C SER A 211 13.51 -21.92 13.28
N GLU A 212 13.30 -22.73 12.25
CA GLU A 212 14.17 -23.86 11.95
C GLU A 212 15.59 -23.35 11.61
N PRO A 213 16.66 -24.06 12.03
CA PRO A 213 18.04 -23.67 11.70
C PRO A 213 18.35 -23.65 10.19
N SER A 214 17.47 -24.21 9.36
CA SER A 214 17.55 -24.14 7.90
C SER A 214 17.29 -22.72 7.35
N PHE A 215 16.67 -21.83 8.13
CA PHE A 215 16.41 -20.44 7.75
C PHE A 215 17.60 -19.55 8.13
N PRO A 216 18.22 -18.84 7.18
CA PRO A 216 19.25 -17.83 7.47
C PRO A 216 18.82 -16.79 8.51
N ALA A 217 17.54 -16.39 8.54
CA ALA A 217 17.00 -15.48 9.54
C ALA A 217 17.16 -16.00 10.99
N TYR A 218 17.13 -17.31 11.20
CA TYR A 218 17.39 -17.90 12.53
C TYR A 218 18.80 -17.56 13.03
N HIS A 219 19.80 -17.76 12.16
CA HIS A 219 21.19 -17.47 12.50
C HIS A 219 21.42 -15.98 12.70
N ALA A 220 20.91 -15.16 11.78
CA ALA A 220 21.03 -13.71 11.86
C ALA A 220 20.42 -13.15 13.15
N ALA A 221 19.24 -13.65 13.57
CA ALA A 221 18.60 -13.22 14.81
C ALA A 221 19.43 -13.58 16.06
N TRP A 222 19.94 -14.82 16.14
CA TRP A 222 20.79 -15.25 17.27
C TRP A 222 22.11 -14.49 17.33
N GLU A 223 22.76 -14.26 16.18
CA GLU A 223 24.00 -13.48 16.11
C GLU A 223 23.74 -12.03 16.54
N PHE A 224 22.69 -11.40 16.00
CA PHE A 224 22.32 -10.02 16.30
C PHE A 224 22.08 -9.81 17.80
N THR A 225 21.28 -10.68 18.40
CA THR A 225 20.91 -10.60 19.82
C THR A 225 22.08 -10.93 20.73
N LEU A 226 22.78 -12.04 20.51
CA LEU A 226 23.90 -12.40 21.38
C LEU A 226 25.04 -11.38 21.31
N ALA A 227 25.31 -10.80 20.15
CA ALA A 227 26.32 -9.74 20.01
C ALA A 227 26.00 -8.51 20.88
N ALA A 228 24.72 -8.16 21.03
CA ALA A 228 24.29 -7.06 21.90
C ALA A 228 24.42 -7.37 23.41
N HIS A 229 24.58 -8.65 23.77
CA HIS A 229 24.57 -9.14 25.16
C HIS A 229 25.82 -9.96 25.53
N GLY A 230 26.96 -9.60 24.94
CA GLY A 230 28.27 -10.19 25.30
C GLY A 230 28.48 -11.64 24.86
N GLY A 231 27.64 -12.16 23.96
CA GLY A 231 27.72 -13.52 23.44
C GLY A 231 27.07 -14.58 24.32
N GLU A 232 26.48 -14.21 25.46
CA GLU A 232 26.01 -15.15 26.48
C GLU A 232 24.48 -15.18 26.61
N LEU A 233 23.89 -16.37 26.50
CA LEU A 233 22.45 -16.58 26.67
C LEU A 233 21.95 -16.16 28.07
N ALA A 234 22.76 -16.36 29.11
CA ALA A 234 22.40 -15.98 30.48
C ALA A 234 22.29 -14.46 30.64
N THR A 235 23.12 -13.69 29.93
CA THR A 235 23.06 -12.23 29.96
C THR A 235 21.84 -11.71 29.18
N LEU A 236 21.56 -12.32 28.01
CA LEU A 236 20.34 -12.07 27.24
C LEU A 236 19.07 -12.34 28.09
N ALA A 237 18.99 -13.52 28.72
CA ALA A 237 17.86 -13.94 29.55
C ALA A 237 17.58 -12.95 30.69
N ARG A 238 18.63 -12.47 31.37
CA ARG A 238 18.52 -11.42 32.40
C ARG A 238 18.04 -10.09 31.83
N ALA A 239 18.57 -9.66 30.68
CA ALA A 239 18.16 -8.41 30.05
C ALA A 239 16.70 -8.44 29.62
N TRP A 240 16.20 -9.62 29.25
CA TRP A 240 14.82 -9.83 28.82
C TRP A 240 13.87 -10.17 29.95
N ASP A 241 14.35 -10.29 31.19
CA ASP A 241 13.56 -10.75 32.34
C ASP A 241 12.80 -12.06 32.03
N ALA A 242 13.50 -13.01 31.38
CA ALA A 242 12.92 -14.24 30.85
C ALA A 242 13.72 -15.47 31.29
N GLU A 243 13.02 -16.54 31.63
CA GLU A 243 13.65 -17.82 31.97
C GLU A 243 13.98 -18.61 30.69
N LEU A 244 15.21 -18.43 30.20
CA LEU A 244 15.68 -19.05 28.94
C LEU A 244 16.90 -19.96 29.20
N PRO A 245 16.70 -21.17 29.78
CA PRO A 245 17.80 -22.10 30.06
C PRO A 245 18.48 -22.62 28.79
N ASN A 246 17.77 -22.58 27.64
CA ASN A 246 18.27 -22.94 26.33
C ASN A 246 17.37 -22.32 25.24
N LYS A 247 17.76 -22.48 23.97
CA LYS A 247 17.00 -21.97 22.82
C LYS A 247 15.62 -22.64 22.65
N GLU A 248 15.43 -23.86 23.17
CA GLU A 248 14.15 -24.59 23.06
C GLU A 248 13.07 -23.99 23.95
N ALA A 249 13.43 -23.42 25.11
CA ALA A 249 12.48 -22.68 25.95
C ALA A 249 11.83 -21.52 25.19
N LEU A 250 12.61 -20.76 24.41
CA LEU A 250 12.09 -19.69 23.56
C LEU A 250 11.17 -20.21 22.46
N ARG A 251 11.52 -21.35 21.84
CA ARG A 251 10.67 -22.00 20.84
C ARG A 251 9.34 -22.44 21.41
N GLN A 252 9.34 -22.98 22.63
CA GLN A 252 8.12 -23.39 23.33
C GLN A 252 7.22 -22.19 23.64
N LEU A 253 7.77 -21.07 24.11
CA LEU A 253 7.01 -19.83 24.30
C LEU A 253 6.36 -19.36 23.00
N THR A 254 7.13 -19.33 21.90
CA THR A 254 6.63 -18.90 20.59
C THR A 254 5.53 -19.79 20.05
N ARG A 255 5.69 -21.12 20.15
CA ARG A 255 4.65 -22.10 19.75
C ARG A 255 3.38 -22.01 20.60
N ALA A 256 3.52 -21.61 21.87
CA ALA A 256 2.40 -21.34 22.76
C ALA A 256 1.81 -19.93 22.57
N GLU A 257 2.29 -19.17 21.57
CA GLU A 257 1.94 -17.76 21.32
C GLU A 257 2.13 -16.84 22.53
N VAL A 258 3.09 -17.17 23.41
CA VAL A 258 3.46 -16.34 24.56
C VAL A 258 4.51 -15.32 24.13
N ALA A 259 4.11 -14.06 24.09
CA ALA A 259 4.97 -12.95 23.69
C ALA A 259 5.99 -12.57 24.78
N LEU A 260 7.24 -12.32 24.39
CA LEU A 260 8.19 -11.60 25.23
C LEU A 260 7.92 -10.10 25.16
N VAL A 261 7.80 -9.44 26.32
CA VAL A 261 7.26 -8.07 26.40
C VAL A 261 8.03 -7.13 27.32
N SER A 262 9.10 -7.61 27.95
CA SER A 262 9.95 -6.80 28.81
C SER A 262 10.58 -5.62 28.04
N PRO A 263 10.89 -4.50 28.71
CA PRO A 263 11.52 -3.35 28.04
C PRO A 263 12.85 -3.70 27.35
N GLY A 264 13.64 -4.60 27.94
CA GLY A 264 14.90 -5.07 27.35
C GLY A 264 14.68 -5.85 26.06
N TYR A 265 13.69 -6.76 26.04
CA TYR A 265 13.31 -7.49 24.83
C TYR A 265 12.77 -6.53 23.74
N ARG A 266 11.84 -5.62 24.08
CA ARG A 266 11.24 -4.70 23.11
C ARG A 266 12.29 -3.84 22.40
N ARG A 267 13.32 -3.39 23.12
CA ARG A 267 14.45 -2.65 22.55
C ARG A 267 15.22 -3.46 21.51
N ASP A 268 15.46 -4.74 21.76
CA ASP A 268 16.17 -5.61 20.82
C ASP A 268 15.28 -5.98 19.62
N GLN A 269 13.99 -6.24 19.86
CA GLN A 269 12.99 -6.43 18.81
C GLN A 269 12.95 -5.23 17.87
N GLU A 270 12.86 -4.00 18.39
CA GLU A 270 12.80 -2.79 17.57
C GLU A 270 14.05 -2.65 16.70
N ARG A 271 15.24 -2.88 17.27
CA ARG A 271 16.51 -2.82 16.55
C ARG A 271 16.62 -3.89 15.47
N PHE A 272 16.20 -5.13 15.77
CA PHE A 272 16.21 -6.22 14.81
C PHE A 272 15.18 -6.01 13.69
N ALA A 273 13.97 -5.55 14.02
CA ALA A 273 12.94 -5.21 13.05
C ALA A 273 13.41 -4.13 12.08
N ARG A 274 14.11 -3.10 12.59
CA ARG A 274 14.74 -2.06 11.78
C ARG A 274 15.83 -2.63 10.87
N GLU A 275 16.70 -3.51 11.37
CA GLU A 275 17.71 -4.21 10.55
C GLU A 275 17.06 -5.00 9.41
N PHE A 276 16.03 -5.77 9.74
CA PHE A 276 15.31 -6.60 8.78
C PHE A 276 14.65 -5.74 7.69
N ALA A 277 13.97 -4.67 8.08
CA ALA A 277 13.34 -3.72 7.15
C ALA A 277 14.36 -3.06 6.22
N ARG A 278 15.49 -2.59 6.78
CA ARG A 278 16.57 -2.00 5.98
C ARG A 278 17.06 -2.96 4.90
N ARG A 279 17.24 -4.23 5.26
CA ARG A 279 17.68 -5.27 4.32
C ARG A 279 16.63 -5.56 3.26
N TYR A 280 15.36 -5.65 3.64
CA TYR A 280 14.25 -5.79 2.68
C TYR A 280 14.22 -4.64 1.66
N PHE A 281 14.18 -3.39 2.12
CA PHE A 281 14.04 -2.23 1.22
C PHE A 281 15.29 -2.01 0.37
N SER A 282 16.48 -2.22 0.92
CA SER A 282 17.73 -2.10 0.14
C SER A 282 17.84 -3.16 -0.95
N VAL A 283 17.51 -4.43 -0.67
CA VAL A 283 17.56 -5.52 -1.65
C VAL A 283 16.55 -5.29 -2.78
N THR A 284 15.30 -5.01 -2.43
CA THR A 284 14.22 -4.83 -3.41
C THR A 284 14.44 -3.60 -4.28
N ALA A 285 14.85 -2.48 -3.69
CA ALA A 285 15.20 -1.27 -4.44
C ALA A 285 16.41 -1.49 -5.36
N ALA A 286 17.45 -2.17 -4.88
CA ALA A 286 18.64 -2.45 -5.70
C ALA A 286 18.31 -3.38 -6.88
N ALA A 287 17.45 -4.38 -6.69
CA ALA A 287 16.96 -5.24 -7.77
C ALA A 287 16.21 -4.43 -8.83
N ILE A 288 15.25 -3.59 -8.42
CA ILE A 288 14.50 -2.71 -9.34
C ILE A 288 15.46 -1.79 -10.10
N ARG A 289 16.27 -1.01 -9.37
CA ARG A 289 17.14 0.03 -9.97
C ARG A 289 18.21 -0.52 -10.90
N ARG A 290 18.61 -1.78 -10.76
CA ARG A 290 19.54 -2.47 -11.68
C ARG A 290 18.94 -2.65 -13.07
N HIS A 291 17.65 -2.94 -13.14
CA HIS A 291 16.94 -3.26 -14.39
C HIS A 291 16.05 -2.12 -14.89
N ASP A 292 15.73 -1.17 -14.02
CA ASP A 292 15.01 0.05 -14.32
C ASP A 292 15.46 1.20 -13.40
N PRO A 293 16.37 2.06 -13.88
CA PRO A 293 16.83 3.21 -13.10
C PRO A 293 15.84 4.40 -13.13
N ASN A 294 14.79 4.35 -13.95
CA ASN A 294 13.97 5.52 -14.28
C ASN A 294 12.75 5.68 -13.36
N HIS A 295 12.05 4.58 -13.11
CA HIS A 295 10.76 4.59 -12.42
C HIS A 295 10.88 4.63 -10.89
N LEU A 296 9.79 5.05 -10.24
CA LEU A 296 9.72 5.19 -8.78
C LEU A 296 9.59 3.81 -8.09
N VAL A 297 10.21 3.68 -6.91
CA VAL A 297 9.99 2.56 -5.98
C VAL A 297 8.93 2.97 -4.96
N LEU A 298 7.83 2.21 -4.91
CA LEU A 298 6.60 2.61 -4.23
C LEU A 298 6.34 1.88 -2.91
N GLY A 299 7.34 1.18 -2.35
CA GLY A 299 7.18 0.43 -1.09
C GLY A 299 6.37 -0.87 -1.25
N CYS A 300 5.72 -1.34 -0.18
CA CYS A 300 5.10 -2.68 -0.10
C CYS A 300 3.63 -2.70 0.34
N ARG A 301 2.89 -1.61 0.12
CA ARG A 301 1.42 -1.48 0.34
C ARG A 301 1.00 -2.05 1.69
N PHE A 302 1.42 -1.42 2.78
CA PHE A 302 1.09 -1.91 4.13
C PHE A 302 -0.42 -1.90 4.36
N ASP A 303 -1.02 -2.98 4.88
CA ASP A 303 -2.45 -3.04 5.22
C ASP A 303 -2.76 -2.43 6.59
N GLY A 304 -1.83 -2.59 7.54
CA GLY A 304 -1.84 -1.92 8.85
C GLY A 304 -0.64 -0.99 9.04
N GLY A 305 -0.59 -0.28 10.17
CA GLY A 305 0.56 0.54 10.53
C GLY A 305 1.79 -0.33 10.87
N PRO A 306 2.80 -0.50 10.01
CA PRO A 306 3.78 -1.59 10.12
C PRO A 306 4.80 -1.41 11.27
N GLY A 307 4.56 -0.52 12.22
CA GLY A 307 5.46 -0.15 13.31
C GLY A 307 6.50 0.89 12.90
N ALA A 308 6.88 1.74 13.86
CA ALA A 308 7.82 2.83 13.62
C ALA A 308 9.19 2.35 13.09
N ALA A 309 9.67 1.20 13.57
CA ALA A 309 10.94 0.62 13.12
C ALA A 309 10.95 0.26 11.63
N ILE A 310 9.82 -0.22 11.09
CA ILE A 310 9.69 -0.58 9.68
C ILE A 310 9.48 0.67 8.83
N LEU A 311 8.62 1.59 9.28
CA LEU A 311 8.39 2.87 8.59
C LEU A 311 9.66 3.71 8.48
N ALA A 312 10.52 3.71 9.50
CA ALA A 312 11.79 4.42 9.48
C ALA A 312 12.73 3.99 8.34
N GLU A 313 12.60 2.75 7.86
CA GLU A 313 13.41 2.22 6.74
C GLU A 313 12.67 2.25 5.40
N CYS A 314 11.37 2.55 5.39
CA CYS A 314 10.56 2.72 4.18
C CYS A 314 10.72 4.16 3.65
N ALA A 315 11.94 4.54 3.30
CA ALA A 315 12.26 5.90 2.87
C ALA A 315 13.39 5.95 1.82
N ALA A 316 13.67 7.16 1.34
CA ALA A 316 14.78 7.38 0.42
C ALA A 316 16.12 6.99 1.08
N PRO A 317 17.08 6.43 0.31
CA PRO A 317 17.06 6.27 -1.14
C PRO A 317 16.40 4.97 -1.65
N HIS A 318 15.87 4.13 -0.77
CA HIS A 318 15.33 2.82 -1.16
C HIS A 318 13.88 2.89 -1.65
N VAL A 319 13.09 3.79 -1.08
CA VAL A 319 11.69 4.00 -1.43
C VAL A 319 11.50 5.47 -1.79
N ASP A 320 10.84 5.76 -2.90
CA ASP A 320 10.55 7.11 -3.35
C ASP A 320 9.22 7.63 -2.79
N VAL A 321 8.22 6.73 -2.71
CA VAL A 321 6.85 6.99 -2.24
C VAL A 321 6.42 5.84 -1.31
N VAL A 322 5.95 6.17 -0.11
CA VAL A 322 5.42 5.17 0.83
C VAL A 322 4.02 4.76 0.37
N SER A 323 3.73 3.46 0.36
CA SER A 323 2.38 2.96 0.06
C SER A 323 1.71 2.27 1.23
N VAL A 324 0.46 2.63 1.45
CA VAL A 324 -0.41 2.09 2.50
C VAL A 324 -1.80 1.84 1.95
N ASN A 325 -2.47 0.83 2.47
CA ASN A 325 -3.88 0.55 2.24
C ASN A 325 -4.67 1.02 3.46
N GLU A 326 -5.87 1.55 3.23
CA GLU A 326 -6.78 1.93 4.32
C GLU A 326 -8.22 1.64 3.91
N VAL A 327 -8.92 0.89 4.75
CA VAL A 327 -10.31 0.45 4.51
C VAL A 327 -11.23 0.87 5.64
N ARG A 328 -10.79 1.86 6.44
CA ARG A 328 -11.53 2.50 7.53
C ARG A 328 -11.69 3.99 7.29
N GLU A 329 -12.44 4.63 8.17
CA GLU A 329 -12.66 6.08 8.18
C GLU A 329 -11.40 6.88 8.59
N THR A 330 -10.32 6.20 8.99
CA THR A 330 -9.05 6.76 9.47
C THR A 330 -8.05 7.08 8.35
N LEU A 331 -8.55 7.39 7.16
CA LEU A 331 -7.71 7.63 5.97
C LEU A 331 -6.69 8.75 6.18
N TRP A 332 -7.10 9.84 6.83
CA TRP A 332 -6.22 10.97 7.13
C TRP A 332 -5.06 10.56 8.01
N GLU A 333 -5.39 9.95 9.14
CA GLU A 333 -4.49 9.53 10.20
C GLU A 333 -3.50 8.49 9.66
N ARG A 334 -3.96 7.63 8.74
CA ARG A 334 -3.11 6.63 8.09
C ARG A 334 -2.06 7.27 7.18
N ILE A 335 -2.45 8.33 6.45
CA ILE A 335 -1.52 9.10 5.63
C ILE A 335 -0.53 9.84 6.56
N GLU A 336 -1.01 10.45 7.64
CA GLU A 336 -0.19 11.25 8.56
C GLU A 336 0.86 10.37 9.25
N ALA A 337 0.46 9.26 9.86
CA ALA A 337 1.39 8.36 10.54
C ALA A 337 2.48 7.81 9.60
N SER A 338 2.16 7.63 8.32
CA SER A 338 3.12 7.20 7.31
C SER A 338 4.04 8.34 6.87
N HIS A 339 3.52 9.57 6.81
CA HIS A 339 4.26 10.76 6.44
C HIS A 339 5.23 11.20 7.55
N GLU A 340 4.76 11.33 8.80
CA GLU A 340 5.54 11.83 9.93
C GLU A 340 6.81 11.03 10.20
N ALA A 341 6.81 9.73 9.88
CA ALA A 341 7.95 8.85 10.12
C ALA A 341 9.25 9.34 9.45
N GLN A 342 9.17 9.85 8.22
CA GLN A 342 10.34 10.25 7.40
C GLN A 342 10.07 11.44 6.46
N GLY A 343 8.93 12.12 6.57
CA GLY A 343 8.52 13.22 5.69
C GLY A 343 8.22 12.79 4.25
N MET A 344 7.86 11.53 4.03
CA MET A 344 7.74 10.91 2.70
C MET A 344 6.37 11.18 2.05
N PRO A 345 6.27 11.31 0.72
CA PRO A 345 4.99 11.29 0.02
C PRO A 345 4.30 9.93 0.18
N VAL A 346 2.98 9.93 0.26
CA VAL A 346 2.15 8.74 0.54
C VAL A 346 1.15 8.48 -0.59
N LEU A 347 1.23 7.28 -1.16
CA LEU A 347 0.28 6.73 -2.12
C LEU A 347 -0.64 5.74 -1.40
N VAL A 348 -1.94 6.00 -1.42
CA VAL A 348 -2.92 5.07 -0.84
C VAL A 348 -3.21 3.97 -1.85
N GLY A 349 -2.71 2.77 -1.61
CA GLY A 349 -2.79 1.65 -2.54
C GLY A 349 -4.21 1.09 -2.69
N GLU A 350 -5.03 1.22 -1.65
CA GLU A 350 -6.44 0.79 -1.59
C GLU A 350 -7.19 1.71 -0.64
N PHE A 351 -8.28 2.30 -1.13
CA PHE A 351 -9.31 2.92 -0.29
C PHE A 351 -10.69 2.74 -0.92
N GLY A 352 -11.62 2.21 -0.13
CA GLY A 352 -13.02 2.03 -0.51
C GLY A 352 -13.91 2.03 0.74
N TRP A 353 -15.20 2.31 0.54
CA TRP A 353 -16.17 2.47 1.62
C TRP A 353 -17.14 1.30 1.77
N THR A 354 -16.76 0.10 1.32
CA THR A 354 -17.64 -1.09 1.33
C THR A 354 -17.38 -2.00 2.54
N GLY A 355 -16.32 -1.71 3.31
CA GLY A 355 -15.94 -2.46 4.51
C GLY A 355 -16.83 -2.19 5.73
N GLY A 356 -16.68 -3.04 6.76
CA GLY A 356 -17.48 -2.99 8.00
C GLY A 356 -17.40 -1.68 8.76
N ALA A 357 -16.30 -0.93 8.62
CA ALA A 357 -16.16 0.41 9.20
C ALA A 357 -17.24 1.38 8.69
N PHE A 358 -17.62 1.25 7.42
CA PHE A 358 -18.58 2.13 6.75
C PHE A 358 -20.02 1.60 6.81
N THR A 359 -20.20 0.27 6.80
CA THR A 359 -21.52 -0.38 6.81
C THR A 359 -22.04 -0.71 8.21
N GLY A 360 -21.23 -0.47 9.24
CA GLY A 360 -21.57 -0.74 10.63
C GLY A 360 -22.81 0.00 11.14
N ARG A 361 -23.20 -0.34 12.38
CA ARG A 361 -24.33 0.31 13.07
C ARG A 361 -24.10 1.83 13.17
N GLY A 362 -25.22 2.57 13.20
CA GLY A 362 -25.19 4.01 13.44
C GLY A 362 -24.51 4.33 14.78
N ARG A 363 -23.69 5.38 14.80
CA ARG A 363 -22.98 5.86 15.99
C ARG A 363 -23.66 7.13 16.53
N ALA A 364 -23.37 7.47 17.79
CA ALA A 364 -23.82 8.73 18.36
C ALA A 364 -23.30 9.91 17.52
N GLY A 365 -24.16 10.89 17.25
CA GLY A 365 -23.85 12.04 16.40
C GLY A 365 -24.19 11.86 14.91
N GLU A 366 -24.48 10.64 14.46
CA GLU A 366 -24.93 10.42 13.07
C GLU A 366 -26.44 10.72 12.91
N PRO A 367 -26.87 11.14 11.71
CA PRO A 367 -28.29 11.38 11.45
C PRO A 367 -29.16 10.14 11.73
N VAL A 368 -30.24 10.34 12.49
CA VAL A 368 -31.19 9.28 12.82
C VAL A 368 -31.97 8.87 11.57
N GLY A 369 -32.23 7.57 11.42
CA GLY A 369 -33.07 7.03 10.34
C GLY A 369 -32.36 6.72 9.04
N GLN A 370 -31.04 6.94 8.94
CA GLN A 370 -30.27 6.55 7.75
C GLN A 370 -30.28 5.03 7.51
N THR A 371 -30.47 4.66 6.26
CA THR A 371 -30.20 3.30 5.78
C THR A 371 -28.71 2.98 5.87
N THR A 372 -28.36 1.70 5.77
CA THR A 372 -26.95 1.28 5.75
C THR A 372 -26.18 1.85 4.56
N VAL A 373 -26.84 1.98 3.40
CA VAL A 373 -26.22 2.56 2.19
C VAL A 373 -25.96 4.05 2.38
N GLU A 374 -26.93 4.81 2.89
CA GLU A 374 -26.74 6.25 3.15
C GLU A 374 -25.60 6.50 4.15
N ARG A 375 -25.53 5.72 5.23
CA ARG A 375 -24.40 5.80 6.19
C ARG A 375 -23.07 5.48 5.51
N MET A 376 -23.01 4.38 4.77
CA MET A 376 -21.81 3.93 4.07
C MET A 376 -21.25 5.02 3.15
N LEU A 377 -22.11 5.62 2.32
CA LEU A 377 -21.75 6.70 1.41
C LEU A 377 -21.38 7.98 2.15
N ALA A 378 -22.08 8.32 3.25
CA ALA A 378 -21.78 9.51 4.05
C ALA A 378 -20.40 9.39 4.74
N ARG A 379 -20.11 8.26 5.38
CA ARG A 379 -18.80 7.99 6.00
C ARG A 379 -17.68 7.95 4.98
N GLY A 380 -17.90 7.30 3.83
CA GLY A 380 -16.95 7.25 2.71
C GLY A 380 -16.61 8.64 2.17
N ARG A 381 -17.64 9.46 1.94
CA ARG A 381 -17.48 10.87 1.54
C ARG A 381 -16.66 11.66 2.57
N ALA A 382 -17.04 11.59 3.84
CA ALA A 382 -16.38 12.34 4.90
C ALA A 382 -14.89 11.98 5.03
N ALA A 383 -14.55 10.70 5.04
CA ALA A 383 -13.16 10.23 5.12
C ALA A 383 -12.33 10.68 3.91
N PHE A 384 -12.89 10.58 2.69
CA PHE A 384 -12.20 11.00 1.46
C PHE A 384 -12.01 12.53 1.41
N GLU A 385 -13.05 13.31 1.72
CA GLU A 385 -13.00 14.77 1.74
C GLU A 385 -12.00 15.27 2.81
N ARG A 386 -11.92 14.62 3.97
CA ARG A 386 -10.89 14.89 4.98
C ARG A 386 -9.50 14.66 4.40
N ALA A 387 -9.24 13.48 3.83
CA ALA A 387 -7.96 13.10 3.22
C ALA A 387 -7.48 14.04 2.09
N MET A 388 -8.40 14.65 1.32
CA MET A 388 -8.02 15.64 0.29
C MET A 388 -7.18 16.80 0.82
N HIS A 389 -7.21 17.06 2.14
CA HIS A 389 -6.44 18.14 2.75
C HIS A 389 -4.99 17.78 3.02
N HIS A 390 -4.60 16.51 2.85
CA HIS A 390 -3.34 16.04 3.38
C HIS A 390 -2.20 16.40 2.43
N PRO A 391 -1.17 17.15 2.87
CA PRO A 391 -0.11 17.61 1.99
C PRO A 391 0.69 16.45 1.37
N ALA A 392 0.91 15.37 2.13
CA ALA A 392 1.63 14.18 1.69
C ALA A 392 0.88 13.25 0.73
N TRP A 393 -0.44 13.39 0.57
CA TRP A 393 -1.23 12.47 -0.25
C TRP A 393 -1.01 12.73 -1.74
N VAL A 394 -0.45 11.74 -2.46
CA VAL A 394 -0.14 11.87 -3.90
C VAL A 394 -1.00 11.00 -4.81
N GLY A 395 -1.83 10.14 -4.23
CA GLY A 395 -2.76 9.33 -4.99
C GLY A 395 -3.53 8.32 -4.16
N THR A 396 -4.56 7.76 -4.77
CA THR A 396 -5.34 6.66 -4.20
C THR A 396 -5.76 5.67 -5.29
N ALA A 397 -6.08 4.43 -4.94
CA ALA A 397 -6.75 3.51 -5.84
C ALA A 397 -7.96 2.85 -5.19
N TRP A 398 -9.06 2.72 -5.94
CA TRP A 398 -10.19 1.90 -5.54
C TRP A 398 -9.74 0.42 -5.47
N PRO A 399 -10.17 -0.37 -4.46
CA PRO A 399 -9.52 -1.65 -4.16
C PRO A 399 -9.63 -2.67 -5.29
N ARG A 400 -10.65 -2.58 -6.15
CA ARG A 400 -10.88 -3.56 -7.21
C ARG A 400 -11.84 -3.12 -8.31
N TRP A 401 -11.53 -3.52 -9.54
CA TRP A 401 -12.36 -3.30 -10.73
C TRP A 401 -13.73 -3.97 -10.61
N ALA A 402 -13.76 -5.30 -10.51
CA ALA A 402 -14.98 -6.08 -10.49
C ALA A 402 -15.26 -6.67 -9.12
N ASP A 403 -16.55 -6.84 -8.82
CA ASP A 403 -17.01 -7.59 -7.64
C ASP A 403 -16.35 -8.98 -7.57
N ALA A 404 -16.00 -9.41 -6.36
CA ALA A 404 -15.85 -10.83 -6.07
C ALA A 404 -16.30 -11.14 -4.64
N GLY A 405 -16.41 -12.43 -4.38
CA GLY A 405 -16.87 -12.95 -3.10
C GLY A 405 -18.38 -13.08 -3.06
N ASP A 406 -18.91 -13.04 -1.84
CA ASP A 406 -20.31 -13.28 -1.49
C ASP A 406 -21.13 -12.00 -1.29
N ARG A 407 -20.48 -10.83 -1.17
CA ARG A 407 -21.17 -9.55 -1.07
C ARG A 407 -21.86 -9.21 -2.39
N VAL A 408 -23.09 -8.72 -2.28
CA VAL A 408 -23.95 -8.37 -3.40
C VAL A 408 -24.27 -6.88 -3.39
N PRO A 409 -24.65 -6.30 -4.54
CA PRO A 409 -25.07 -4.90 -4.62
C PRO A 409 -26.17 -4.59 -3.60
N PRO A 410 -26.14 -3.42 -2.92
CA PRO A 410 -25.25 -2.28 -3.12
C PRO A 410 -24.00 -2.25 -2.22
N PHE A 411 -23.59 -3.40 -1.66
CA PHE A 411 -22.45 -3.52 -0.73
C PHE A 411 -21.29 -4.32 -1.31
N ALA A 412 -21.39 -4.67 -2.60
CA ALA A 412 -20.31 -5.31 -3.33
C ALA A 412 -19.14 -4.33 -3.49
N GLU A 413 -17.96 -4.83 -3.85
CA GLU A 413 -16.71 -4.08 -3.66
C GLU A 413 -16.12 -3.52 -4.97
N GLY A 414 -16.63 -3.94 -6.12
CA GLY A 414 -16.21 -3.52 -7.45
C GLY A 414 -16.86 -2.22 -7.91
N LEU A 415 -16.24 -1.57 -8.89
CA LEU A 415 -16.89 -0.53 -9.69
C LEU A 415 -17.71 -1.11 -10.85
N VAL A 416 -17.54 -2.41 -11.13
CA VAL A 416 -18.44 -3.19 -11.98
C VAL A 416 -18.89 -4.45 -11.25
N HIS A 417 -20.13 -4.82 -11.48
CA HIS A 417 -20.72 -6.05 -10.97
C HIS A 417 -20.22 -7.27 -11.73
N VAL A 418 -20.51 -8.46 -11.18
CA VAL A 418 -20.14 -9.75 -11.78
C VAL A 418 -20.74 -9.98 -13.18
N ASP A 419 -21.73 -9.20 -13.59
CA ASP A 419 -22.35 -9.23 -14.92
C ASP A 419 -21.82 -8.11 -15.85
N GLU A 420 -20.73 -7.44 -15.48
CA GLU A 420 -20.04 -6.39 -16.25
C GLU A 420 -20.88 -5.10 -16.44
N VAL A 421 -21.87 -4.91 -15.56
CA VAL A 421 -22.64 -3.67 -15.39
C VAL A 421 -21.94 -2.75 -14.38
N GLU A 422 -22.03 -1.44 -14.60
CA GLU A 422 -21.50 -0.42 -13.69
C GLU A 422 -22.20 -0.44 -12.31
N ALA A 423 -21.40 -0.41 -11.25
CA ALA A 423 -21.86 -0.25 -9.87
C ALA A 423 -22.10 1.23 -9.53
N ARG A 424 -23.23 1.77 -10.00
CA ARG A 424 -23.55 3.21 -9.90
C ARG A 424 -23.57 3.74 -8.46
N GLU A 425 -23.91 2.89 -7.50
CA GLU A 425 -23.85 3.19 -6.07
C GLU A 425 -22.45 3.60 -5.59
N HIS A 426 -21.39 3.28 -6.33
CA HIS A 426 -20.01 3.63 -6.00
C HIS A 426 -19.44 4.63 -7.00
N THR A 427 -19.63 4.41 -8.30
CA THR A 427 -19.02 5.24 -9.34
C THR A 427 -19.49 6.69 -9.31
N GLU A 428 -20.76 6.96 -8.96
CA GLU A 428 -21.28 8.33 -8.89
C GLU A 428 -20.58 9.16 -7.80
N LEU A 429 -20.49 8.62 -6.57
CA LEU A 429 -19.79 9.27 -5.46
C LEU A 429 -18.29 9.41 -5.75
N LEU A 430 -17.67 8.34 -6.24
CA LEU A 430 -16.24 8.33 -6.54
C LEU A 430 -15.88 9.35 -7.63
N THR A 431 -16.68 9.46 -8.69
CA THR A 431 -16.48 10.43 -9.78
C THR A 431 -16.56 11.87 -9.28
N ASP A 432 -17.57 12.18 -8.44
CA ASP A 432 -17.74 13.48 -7.81
C ASP A 432 -16.54 13.85 -6.93
N LEU A 433 -16.11 12.93 -6.05
CA LEU A 433 -14.96 13.14 -5.17
C LEU A 433 -13.65 13.34 -5.95
N GLN A 434 -13.39 12.50 -6.96
CA GLN A 434 -12.19 12.62 -7.80
C GLN A 434 -12.10 13.97 -8.54
N GLY A 435 -13.24 14.51 -8.97
CA GLY A 435 -13.32 15.83 -9.60
C GLY A 435 -12.94 16.98 -8.67
N ARG A 436 -13.10 16.82 -7.35
CA ARG A 436 -12.83 17.85 -6.34
C ARG A 436 -11.37 17.89 -5.87
N ILE A 437 -10.58 16.84 -6.11
CA ILE A 437 -9.19 16.74 -5.61
C ILE A 437 -8.33 17.92 -6.08
N GLY A 438 -8.31 18.19 -7.40
CA GLY A 438 -7.51 19.26 -7.99
C GLY A 438 -7.86 20.64 -7.40
N PRO A 439 -9.13 21.09 -7.51
CA PRO A 439 -9.58 22.33 -6.92
C PRO A 439 -9.31 22.44 -5.41
N ARG A 440 -9.52 21.37 -4.64
CA ARG A 440 -9.32 21.39 -3.19
C ARG A 440 -7.85 21.54 -2.82
N ARG A 441 -6.96 20.79 -3.47
CA ARG A 441 -5.50 20.90 -3.23
C ARG A 441 -4.98 22.28 -3.63
N ALA A 442 -5.49 22.86 -4.71
CA ALA A 442 -5.15 24.22 -5.12
C ALA A 442 -5.51 25.28 -4.06
N GLN A 443 -6.69 25.17 -3.46
CA GLN A 443 -7.14 26.08 -2.40
C GLN A 443 -6.22 26.04 -1.19
N LEU A 444 -5.76 24.86 -0.79
CA LEU A 444 -4.86 24.68 0.36
C LEU A 444 -3.49 25.31 0.13
N ALA A 445 -2.95 25.17 -1.09
CA ALA A 445 -1.71 25.85 -1.45
C ALA A 445 -1.83 27.38 -1.34
N ALA A 446 -2.96 27.94 -1.77
CA ALA A 446 -3.21 29.39 -1.71
C ALA A 446 -3.46 29.90 -0.28
N ALA A 447 -4.08 29.09 0.58
CA ALA A 447 -4.39 29.47 1.96
C ALA A 447 -3.18 29.41 2.91
N GLY A 448 -2.09 28.74 2.51
CA GLY A 448 -0.97 28.44 3.42
C GLY A 448 -1.36 27.53 4.59
N ASP A 449 -2.54 26.91 4.52
CA ASP A 449 -3.13 26.09 5.58
C ASP A 449 -2.80 24.61 5.31
N LEU A 450 -1.55 24.24 5.62
CA LEU A 450 -1.01 22.91 5.37
C LEU A 450 -0.62 22.26 6.68
N GLY A 451 -1.23 21.10 6.98
CA GLY A 451 -0.76 20.22 8.05
C GLY A 451 -1.50 20.34 9.38
N LYS A 452 -2.73 20.87 9.41
CA LYS A 452 -3.66 20.63 10.53
C LYS A 452 -4.86 19.85 10.04
N GLU A 453 -5.25 18.86 10.82
CA GLU A 453 -6.50 18.14 10.60
C GLU A 453 -7.65 19.16 10.51
N PRO A 454 -8.46 19.14 9.43
CA PRO A 454 -9.63 20.02 9.35
C PRO A 454 -10.63 19.61 10.44
N ALA A 455 -11.12 20.62 11.18
CA ALA A 455 -12.02 20.46 12.32
C ALA A 455 -13.38 19.83 11.98
#